data_AF-A0A0M5KV02-F1
#
_entry.id   AF-A0A0M5KV02-F1
#
_cell.length_a   1.000
_cell.length_b   1.000
_cell.length_c   1.000
_cell.angle_alpha   90.00
_cell.angle_beta   90.00
_cell.angle_gamma   90.00
#
_symmetry.space_group_name_H-M   'P 1'
#
loop_
_entity.id
_entity.type
_entity.pdbx_description
1 polymer ?
#
loop_
_entity_poly.entity_id
_entity_poly.type
_entity_poly.pdbx_seq_one_letter_code
_entity_poly.pdbx_strand_id
1 'polypeptide(L)'
;MARRLPVACAILAFTGIVLLQFDPTDQPGHWWVPGFTASIIFALATPVAFTVLVAGRVQKPNRDMRWLIAITALLAVLSVAASSQMLSYGSRYGASGDIGGTAMWLLSTVGLLAVALVTTTYLPKSSPPSEPQQESPDGPQSP
;
A
#
# COMPACT_ATOMS: atom_id res chain seq x y z
N MET A 1 9.32 -8.83 8.39
CA MET A 1 9.03 -8.35 7.02
C MET A 1 7.60 -7.79 6.85
N ALA A 2 6.56 -8.41 7.44
CA ALA A 2 5.15 -8.03 7.22
C ALA A 2 4.78 -6.54 7.46
N ARG A 3 5.46 -5.82 8.37
CA ARG A 3 5.14 -4.41 8.71
C ARG A 3 5.33 -3.42 7.55
N ARG A 4 6.14 -3.77 6.54
CA ARG A 4 6.39 -2.91 5.37
C ARG A 4 5.52 -3.26 4.16
N LEU A 5 4.67 -4.29 4.27
CA LEU A 5 3.83 -4.76 3.17
C LEU A 5 2.91 -3.66 2.61
N PRO A 6 2.19 -2.86 3.42
CA PRO A 6 1.31 -1.82 2.90
C PRO A 6 2.09 -0.72 2.18
N VAL A 7 3.29 -0.40 2.67
CA VAL A 7 4.19 0.58 2.03
C VAL A 7 4.69 0.05 0.70
N ALA A 8 5.08 -1.22 0.63
CA ALA A 8 5.48 -1.84 -0.63
C ALA A 8 4.35 -1.83 -1.66
N CYS A 9 3.12 -2.17 -1.25
CA CYS A 9 1.94 -2.06 -2.11
C CYS A 9 1.69 -0.60 -2.55
N ALA A 10 1.75 0.37 -1.63
CA ALA A 10 1.56 1.77 -1.97
C ALA A 10 2.63 2.32 -2.93
N ILE A 11 3.89 1.90 -2.78
CA ILE A 11 4.97 2.22 -3.73
C ILE A 11 4.68 1.60 -5.09
N LEU A 12 4.26 0.32 -5.12
CA LEU A 12 3.94 -0.36 -6.37
C LEU A 12 2.70 0.24 -7.06
N ALA A 13 1.83 0.97 -6.35
CA ALA A 13 0.74 1.71 -6.97
C ALA A 13 1.23 2.85 -7.89
N PHE A 14 2.48 3.33 -7.72
CA PHE A 14 3.12 4.31 -8.63
C PHE A 14 3.53 3.72 -9.99
N THR A 15 3.42 2.40 -10.18
CA THR A 15 3.71 1.76 -11.48
C THR A 15 2.93 2.35 -12.64
N GLY A 16 1.76 2.96 -12.39
CA GLY A 16 0.99 3.71 -13.38
C GLY A 16 1.75 4.86 -14.05
N ILE A 17 2.59 5.58 -13.31
CA ILE A 17 3.46 6.63 -13.87
C ILE A 17 4.76 6.05 -14.41
N VAL A 18 5.38 5.14 -13.64
CA VAL A 18 6.70 4.61 -13.98
C VAL A 18 6.67 3.90 -15.33
N LEU A 19 5.68 3.03 -15.55
CA LEU A 19 5.54 2.32 -16.82
C LEU A 19 5.11 3.22 -17.97
N LEU A 20 4.42 4.34 -17.69
CA LEU A 20 4.11 5.36 -18.68
C LEU A 20 5.38 6.00 -19.28
N GLN A 21 6.47 6.09 -18.51
CA GLN A 21 7.73 6.69 -18.97
C GLN A 21 8.55 5.76 -19.87
N PHE A 22 8.34 4.44 -19.75
CA PHE A 22 9.03 3.43 -20.55
C PHE A 22 8.32 3.10 -21.86
N ASP A 23 7.20 3.76 -22.15
CA ASP A 23 6.46 3.59 -23.39
C ASP A 23 7.12 4.42 -24.52
N PRO A 24 7.74 3.77 -25.54
CA PRO A 24 8.38 4.47 -26.65
C PRO A 24 7.34 5.21 -27.48
N THR A 25 7.65 6.46 -27.83
CA THR A 25 6.72 7.50 -28.30
C THR A 25 5.89 7.18 -29.55
N ASP A 26 6.14 6.10 -30.29
CA ASP A 26 5.56 5.87 -31.61
C ASP A 26 5.19 4.41 -31.91
N GLN A 27 5.15 3.53 -30.91
CA GLN A 27 4.69 2.15 -31.10
C GLN A 27 3.49 1.82 -30.19
N PRO A 28 2.56 0.96 -30.63
CA PRO A 28 1.44 0.46 -29.82
C PRO A 28 1.93 -0.53 -28.74
N GLY A 29 3.02 -0.21 -28.05
CA GLY A 29 3.44 -0.88 -26.84
C GLY A 29 2.56 -0.34 -25.71
N HIS A 30 1.37 -0.91 -25.51
CA HIS A 30 0.36 -0.42 -24.57
C HIS A 30 0.76 -0.50 -23.09
N TRP A 31 1.99 -0.16 -22.67
CA TRP A 31 2.50 -0.25 -21.29
C TRP A 31 1.77 0.64 -20.30
N TRP A 32 1.07 1.67 -20.79
CA TRP A 32 0.18 2.49 -19.98
C TRP A 32 -1.01 1.68 -19.40
N VAL A 33 -1.56 0.73 -20.16
CA VAL A 33 -2.69 -0.13 -19.72
C VAL A 33 -2.30 -1.04 -18.55
N PRO A 34 -1.25 -1.89 -18.63
CA PRO A 34 -0.80 -2.68 -17.49
C PRO A 34 -0.27 -1.79 -16.36
N GLY A 35 0.25 -0.58 -16.64
CA GLY A 35 0.63 0.39 -15.61
C GLY A 35 -0.55 0.82 -14.74
N PHE A 36 -1.63 1.31 -15.33
CA PHE A 36 -2.82 1.70 -14.56
C PHE A 36 -3.56 0.49 -13.97
N THR A 37 -3.55 -0.66 -14.66
CA THR A 37 -4.11 -1.91 -14.12
C THR A 37 -3.35 -2.36 -12.86
N ALA A 38 -2.02 -2.34 -12.90
CA ALA A 38 -1.18 -2.63 -11.73
C ALA A 38 -1.44 -1.61 -10.62
N SER A 39 -1.55 -0.32 -10.96
CA SER A 39 -1.90 0.74 -10.01
C SER A 39 -3.21 0.45 -9.26
N ILE A 40 -4.27 0.03 -9.96
CA ILE A 40 -5.55 -0.37 -9.36
C ILE A 40 -5.37 -1.55 -8.39
N ILE A 41 -4.68 -2.60 -8.82
CA ILE A 41 -4.45 -3.80 -8.00
C ILE A 41 -3.71 -3.44 -6.71
N PHE A 42 -2.65 -2.65 -6.82
CA PHE A 42 -1.83 -2.26 -5.67
C PHE A 42 -2.52 -1.23 -4.76
N ALA A 43 -3.33 -0.33 -5.33
CA ALA A 43 -4.16 0.60 -4.56
C ALA A 43 -5.17 -0.15 -3.69
N LEU A 44 -5.79 -1.22 -4.20
CA LEU A 44 -6.69 -2.09 -3.42
C LEU A 44 -5.94 -3.02 -2.46
N ALA A 45 -4.76 -3.51 -2.83
CA ALA A 45 -3.95 -4.35 -1.97
C ALA A 45 -3.47 -3.60 -0.71
N THR A 46 -3.27 -2.28 -0.80
CA THR A 46 -2.80 -1.43 0.32
C THR A 46 -3.74 -1.45 1.54
N PRO A 47 -5.04 -1.10 1.44
CA PRO A 47 -5.97 -1.19 2.57
C PRO A 47 -6.15 -2.64 3.04
N VAL A 48 -6.18 -3.62 2.14
CA VAL A 48 -6.31 -5.04 2.52
C VAL A 48 -5.11 -5.50 3.37
N ALA A 49 -3.89 -5.22 2.90
CA ALA A 49 -2.66 -5.50 3.63
C ALA A 49 -2.65 -4.81 5.00
N PHE A 50 -3.12 -3.57 5.06
CA PHE A 50 -3.24 -2.82 6.30
C PHE A 50 -4.26 -3.48 7.26
N THR A 51 -5.46 -3.81 6.80
CA THR A 51 -6.49 -4.47 7.62
C THR A 51 -6.03 -5.81 8.14
N VAL A 52 -5.37 -6.64 7.32
CA VAL A 52 -4.82 -7.94 7.75
C VAL A 52 -3.76 -7.77 8.84
N LEU A 53 -2.86 -6.79 8.69
CA LEU A 53 -1.84 -6.49 9.70
C LEU A 53 -2.45 -5.99 11.02
N VAL A 54 -3.45 -5.13 10.94
CA VAL A 54 -4.14 -4.58 12.10
C VAL A 54 -4.92 -5.68 12.83
N ALA A 55 -5.71 -6.46 12.10
CA ALA A 55 -6.53 -7.54 12.66
C ALA A 55 -5.68 -8.63 13.34
N GLY A 56 -4.51 -8.95 12.78
CA GLY A 56 -3.59 -9.93 13.37
C GLY A 56 -2.83 -9.44 14.61
N ARG A 57 -2.86 -8.14 14.93
CA ARG A 57 -2.04 -7.54 16.01
C ARG A 57 -2.83 -6.80 17.09
N VAL A 58 -4.06 -6.38 16.80
CA VAL A 58 -4.83 -5.50 17.69
C VAL A 58 -6.23 -6.04 17.89
N GLN A 59 -6.51 -6.58 19.09
CA GLN A 59 -7.84 -7.08 19.47
C GLN A 59 -8.91 -5.98 19.58
N LYS A 60 -8.52 -4.73 19.87
CA LYS A 60 -9.44 -3.57 19.93
C LYS A 60 -8.82 -2.36 19.21
N PRO A 61 -9.25 -2.04 17.98
CA PRO A 61 -8.71 -0.89 17.25
C PRO A 61 -9.17 0.42 17.90
N ASN A 62 -8.20 1.25 18.28
CA ASN A 62 -8.41 2.62 18.76
C ASN A 62 -9.10 3.49 17.69
N ARG A 63 -9.72 4.60 18.12
CA ARG A 63 -10.44 5.53 17.22
C ARG A 63 -9.58 6.00 16.05
N ASP A 64 -8.31 6.30 16.30
CA ASP A 64 -7.36 6.75 15.27
C ASP A 64 -7.07 5.65 14.24
N MET A 65 -6.94 4.39 14.69
CA MET A 65 -6.75 3.24 13.80
C MET A 65 -7.97 3.05 12.87
N ARG A 66 -9.19 3.24 13.41
CA ARG A 66 -10.43 3.17 12.60
C ARG A 66 -10.48 4.28 11.55
N TRP A 67 -10.07 5.49 11.92
CA TRP A 67 -9.95 6.62 10.98
C TRP A 67 -8.91 6.35 9.90
N LEU A 68 -7.74 5.81 10.26
CA LEU A 68 -6.71 5.43 9.29
C LEU A 68 -7.24 4.38 8.30
N ILE A 69 -7.96 3.36 8.76
CA ILE A 69 -8.59 2.36 7.87
C ILE A 69 -9.58 3.03 6.91
N ALA A 70 -10.47 3.89 7.42
CA ALA A 70 -11.48 4.56 6.61
C ALA A 70 -10.85 5.49 5.55
N ILE A 71 -9.84 6.28 5.93
CA ILE A 71 -9.12 7.18 5.02
C ILE A 71 -8.37 6.36 3.97
N THR A 72 -7.70 5.26 4.35
CA THR A 72 -7.00 4.39 3.40
C THR A 72 -7.97 3.79 2.38
N ALA A 73 -9.14 3.32 2.82
CA ALA A 73 -10.16 2.78 1.93
C ALA A 73 -10.71 3.83 0.97
N LEU A 74 -10.99 5.04 1.45
CA LEU A 74 -11.46 6.14 0.61
C LEU A 74 -10.41 6.52 -0.46
N LEU A 75 -9.15 6.67 -0.07
CA LEU A 75 -8.07 6.99 -1.01
C LEU A 75 -7.84 5.88 -2.03
N ALA A 76 -7.97 4.60 -1.63
CA ALA A 76 -7.93 3.48 -2.55
C ALA A 76 -9.03 3.56 -3.61
N VAL A 77 -10.28 3.81 -3.20
CA VAL A 77 -11.41 3.97 -4.14
C VAL A 77 -11.18 5.14 -5.10
N LEU A 78 -10.70 6.28 -4.60
CA LEU A 78 -10.37 7.44 -5.45
C LEU A 78 -9.25 7.12 -6.46
N SER A 79 -8.21 6.40 -6.03
CA SER A 79 -7.13 5.98 -6.91
C SER A 79 -7.61 5.01 -8.00
N VAL A 80 -8.50 4.07 -7.65
CA VAL A 80 -9.13 3.17 -8.62
C VAL A 80 -10.01 3.92 -9.61
N ALA A 81 -10.86 4.84 -9.13
CA ALA A 81 -11.74 5.64 -9.98
C ALA A 81 -10.92 6.47 -10.98
N ALA A 82 -9.89 7.17 -10.50
CA ALA A 82 -9.02 7.98 -11.35
C ALA A 82 -8.23 7.13 -12.35
N SER A 83 -7.69 5.97 -11.93
CA SER A 83 -7.01 5.03 -12.85
C SER A 83 -7.96 4.47 -13.92
N SER A 84 -9.20 4.18 -13.55
CA SER A 84 -10.22 3.67 -14.47
C SER A 84 -10.64 4.73 -15.49
N GLN A 85 -10.78 5.99 -15.04
CA GLN A 85 -11.03 7.13 -15.91
C GLN A 85 -9.87 7.32 -16.90
N MET A 86 -8.62 7.21 -16.43
CA MET A 86 -7.44 7.24 -17.30
C MET A 86 -7.46 6.14 -18.37
N LEU A 87 -7.77 4.90 -17.98
CA LEU A 87 -7.95 3.77 -18.89
C LEU A 87 -9.07 4.01 -19.92
N SER A 88 -10.14 4.70 -19.53
CA SER A 88 -11.27 5.01 -20.41
C SER A 88 -10.92 5.96 -21.56
N TYR A 89 -9.87 6.79 -21.44
CA TYR A 89 -9.48 7.70 -22.52
C TYR A 89 -8.84 6.99 -23.73
N GLY A 90 -8.50 5.71 -23.60
CA GLY A 90 -7.96 4.88 -24.68
C GLY A 90 -6.61 5.34 -25.24
N SER A 91 -6.03 6.40 -24.69
CA SER A 91 -4.77 7.00 -25.14
C SER A 91 -4.01 7.60 -23.96
N ARG A 92 -2.68 7.52 -24.04
CA ARG A 92 -1.77 8.13 -23.07
C ARG A 92 -1.98 9.65 -22.96
N TYR A 93 -2.11 10.33 -24.09
CA TYR A 93 -2.29 11.79 -24.13
C TYR A 93 -3.61 12.24 -23.52
N GLY A 94 -4.70 11.47 -23.75
CA GLY A 94 -5.98 11.73 -23.08
C GLY A 94 -5.89 11.51 -21.57
N ALA A 95 -5.22 10.43 -21.14
CA ALA A 95 -5.02 10.13 -19.73
C ALA A 95 -4.17 11.16 -18.98
N SER A 96 -3.07 11.64 -19.57
CA SER A 96 -2.20 12.66 -18.95
C SER A 96 -2.71 14.10 -19.13
N GLY A 97 -3.55 14.34 -20.14
CA GLY A 97 -4.13 15.64 -20.45
C GLY A 97 -5.33 16.00 -19.58
N ASP A 98 -5.94 15.02 -18.92
CA ASP A 98 -7.00 15.26 -17.94
C ASP A 98 -6.40 15.77 -16.62
N ILE A 99 -6.47 17.10 -16.44
CA ILE A 99 -6.01 17.80 -15.24
C ILE A 99 -6.74 17.27 -13.99
N GLY A 100 -8.02 16.92 -14.12
CA GLY A 100 -8.84 16.42 -13.01
C GLY A 100 -8.45 15.00 -12.60
N GLY A 101 -8.50 14.06 -13.55
CA GLY A 101 -8.14 12.66 -13.33
C GLY A 101 -6.70 12.48 -12.88
N THR A 102 -5.75 13.20 -13.50
CA THR A 102 -4.33 13.12 -13.14
C THR A 102 -4.05 13.69 -11.76
N ALA A 103 -4.58 14.86 -11.42
CA ALA A 103 -4.41 15.42 -10.09
C ALA A 103 -5.06 14.52 -9.01
N MET A 104 -6.25 13.99 -9.28
CA MET A 104 -6.95 13.10 -8.34
C MET A 104 -6.21 11.77 -8.15
N TRP A 105 -5.71 11.16 -9.23
CA TRP A 105 -4.88 9.96 -9.17
C TRP A 105 -3.61 10.21 -8.36
N LEU A 106 -2.92 11.32 -8.61
CA LEU A 106 -1.66 11.64 -7.95
C LEU A 106 -1.86 11.93 -6.46
N LEU A 107 -2.89 12.73 -6.13
CA LEU A 107 -3.25 13.05 -4.75
C LEU A 107 -3.65 11.79 -3.97
N SER A 108 -4.48 10.93 -4.56
CA SER A 108 -4.93 9.70 -3.90
C SER A 108 -3.79 8.69 -3.71
N THR A 109 -2.91 8.53 -4.69
CA THR A 109 -1.77 7.59 -4.63
C THR A 109 -0.68 8.06 -3.67
N VAL A 110 -0.35 9.37 -3.67
CA VAL A 110 0.55 9.98 -2.67
C VAL A 110 -0.07 9.92 -1.28
N GLY A 111 -1.37 10.20 -1.15
CA GLY A 111 -2.10 10.07 0.10
C GLY A 111 -2.04 8.65 0.65
N LEU A 112 -2.26 7.63 -0.18
CA LEU A 112 -2.13 6.22 0.20
C LEU A 112 -0.73 5.90 0.73
N LEU A 113 0.31 6.38 0.05
CA LEU A 113 1.69 6.20 0.49
C LEU A 113 1.94 6.89 1.84
N ALA A 114 1.48 8.12 2.02
CA ALA A 114 1.62 8.84 3.28
C ALA A 114 0.93 8.11 4.43
N VAL A 115 -0.31 7.64 4.23
CA VAL A 115 -1.06 6.87 5.24
C VAL A 115 -0.39 5.52 5.51
N ALA A 116 0.13 4.84 4.48
CA ALA A 116 0.90 3.60 4.63
C ALA A 116 2.18 3.82 5.46
N LEU A 117 2.88 4.93 5.25
CA LEU A 117 4.07 5.29 6.05
C LEU A 117 3.71 5.60 7.49
N VAL A 118 2.66 6.41 7.71
CA VAL A 118 2.15 6.72 9.06
C VAL A 118 1.76 5.43 9.78
N THR A 119 1.08 4.49 9.12
CA THR A 119 0.71 3.22 9.75
C THR A 119 1.91 2.36 10.13
N THR A 120 3.05 2.48 9.44
CA THR A 120 4.28 1.84 9.92
C THR A 120 4.79 2.42 11.22
N THR A 121 4.52 3.68 11.56
CA THR A 121 4.94 4.26 12.85
C THR A 121 4.01 3.85 13.98
N TYR A 122 2.71 3.69 13.72
CA TYR A 122 1.71 3.29 14.71
C TYR A 122 1.74 1.81 15.10
N LEU A 123 2.30 0.91 14.29
CA LEU A 123 2.37 -0.51 14.64
C LEU A 123 3.42 -0.76 15.74
N PRO A 124 3.15 -1.54 16.79
CA PRO A 124 4.17 -1.89 17.78
C PRO A 124 5.29 -2.74 17.13
N LYS A 125 6.55 -2.46 17.48
CA LYS A 125 7.71 -3.27 17.07
C LYS A 125 7.51 -4.65 17.71
N SER A 126 7.34 -5.70 16.90
CA SER A 126 7.31 -7.06 17.46
C SER A 126 8.63 -7.29 18.17
N SER A 127 8.57 -7.54 19.47
CA SER A 127 9.71 -8.00 20.25
C SER A 127 10.31 -9.24 19.57
N PRO A 128 11.64 -9.39 19.54
CA PRO A 128 12.25 -10.63 19.08
C PRO A 128 11.68 -11.80 19.87
N PRO A 129 11.57 -13.00 19.27
CA PRO A 129 11.13 -14.19 19.99
C PRO A 129 12.03 -14.34 21.21
N SER A 130 11.41 -14.46 22.38
CA SER A 130 12.10 -14.75 23.64
C SER A 130 13.04 -15.91 23.37
N GLU A 131 14.34 -15.66 23.51
CA GLU A 131 15.35 -16.70 23.44
C GLU A 131 14.91 -17.81 24.40
N PRO A 132 14.87 -19.09 23.98
CA PRO A 132 14.41 -20.17 24.83
C PRO A 132 15.23 -20.12 26.11
N GLN A 133 14.56 -19.91 27.25
CA GLN A 133 15.19 -20.01 28.56
C GLN A 133 15.85 -21.37 28.62
N GLN A 134 17.18 -21.36 28.52
CA GLN A 134 18.01 -22.52 28.72
C GLN A 134 17.81 -22.92 30.17
N GLU A 135 16.96 -23.93 30.37
CA GLU A 135 16.65 -24.55 31.65
C GLU A 135 17.98 -25.00 32.26
N SER A 136 18.48 -24.24 33.24
CA SER A 136 19.72 -24.51 33.95
C SER A 136 19.50 -25.76 34.81
N PRO A 137 20.12 -26.90 34.47
CA PRO A 137 19.93 -28.12 35.23
C PRO A 137 21.02 -28.14 36.30
N ASP A 138 20.83 -27.45 37.41
CA ASP A 138 21.65 -27.69 38.62
C ASP A 138 20.91 -27.20 39.85
N GLY A 139 20.02 -28.06 40.34
CA GLY A 139 19.51 -27.99 41.70
C GLY A 139 20.60 -28.38 42.70
N PRO A 140 20.60 -27.80 43.91
CA PRO A 140 21.64 -28.05 44.90
C PRO A 140 21.64 -29.51 45.36
N GLN A 141 22.75 -30.22 45.12
CA GLN A 141 23.04 -31.45 45.83
C GLN A 141 23.18 -31.11 47.32
N SER A 142 22.21 -31.60 48.08
CA SER A 142 22.16 -31.54 49.54
C SER A 142 23.16 -32.55 50.14
N PRO A 143 23.61 -32.33 51.39
CA PRO A 143 24.95 -32.68 51.90
C PRO A 143 25.23 -34.18 52.11
#